data_AF-A0A098BYP8-F1
#
_entry.id   AF-A0A098BYP8-F1
#
_cell.length_a   1.000
_cell.length_b   1.000
_cell.length_c   1.000
_cell.angle_alpha   90.00
_cell.angle_beta   90.00
_cell.angle_gamma   90.00
#
_symmetry.space_group_name_H-M   'P 1'
#
loop_
_entity.id
_entity.type
_entity.pdbx_description
1 polymer ?
#
loop_
_entity_poly.entity_id
_entity_poly.type
_entity_poly.pdbx_seq_one_letter_code
_entity_poly.pdbx_strand_id
1 'polypeptide(L)' 'MKEKDYLEWPDWADADEVSKKLKITQRTLQRWRLNGVIPYSRVKGRCYYRKSDIIALLKSNYNKRKGDPK' A
#
# COMPACT_ATOMS: atom_id res chain seq x y z
N MET A 1 -14.02 11.18 11.25
CA MET A 1 -12.95 10.30 10.76
C MET A 1 -11.70 10.58 11.59
N LYS A 2 -11.14 9.60 12.29
CA LYS A 2 -10.10 9.86 13.32
C LYS A 2 -8.70 9.87 12.68
N GLU A 3 -8.03 11.00 12.83
CA GLU A 3 -6.68 11.36 12.37
C GLU A 3 -5.55 10.46 12.95
N LYS A 4 -5.86 9.62 13.95
CA LYS A 4 -4.88 8.80 14.68
C LYS A 4 -4.48 7.48 14.01
N ASP A 5 -5.22 7.01 13.01
CA ASP A 5 -4.98 5.70 12.37
C ASP A 5 -3.76 5.66 11.42
N TYR A 6 -3.21 6.84 11.10
CA TYR A 6 -2.06 6.97 10.22
C TYR A 6 -0.72 6.97 10.97
N LEU A 7 -0.73 7.11 12.30
CA LEU A 7 0.50 7.14 13.11
C LEU A 7 0.94 5.74 13.56
N GLU A 8 0.01 4.80 13.70
CA GLU A 8 0.28 3.40 14.09
C GLU A 8 0.68 2.49 12.94
N TRP A 9 0.90 3.03 11.74
CA TRP A 9 1.32 2.20 10.63
C TRP A 9 2.84 2.03 10.70
N PRO A 10 3.36 0.80 11.00
CA PRO A 10 4.79 0.55 11.06
C PRO A 10 5.44 0.96 9.74
N ASP A 11 6.67 1.48 9.82
CA ASP A 11 7.42 1.88 8.62
C ASP A 11 7.50 0.76 7.57
N TRP A 12 7.42 -0.49 8.04
CA TRP A 12 7.37 -1.70 7.24
C TRP A 12 6.09 -2.48 7.51
N ALA A 13 5.33 -2.75 6.46
CA ALA A 13 4.10 -3.54 6.50
C ALA A 13 4.29 -4.87 5.77
N ASP A 14 3.74 -5.93 6.34
CA ASP A 14 3.74 -7.25 5.72
C ASP A 14 2.71 -7.34 4.58
N ALA A 15 2.86 -8.33 3.69
CA ALA A 15 1.94 -8.55 2.57
C ALA A 15 0.45 -8.64 3.00
N ASP A 16 0.18 -9.25 4.16
CA ASP A 16 -1.17 -9.40 4.70
C ASP A 16 -1.75 -8.06 5.18
N GLU A 17 -0.95 -7.27 5.89
CA GLU A 17 -1.33 -5.94 6.35
C GLU A 17 -1.59 -4.99 5.19
N VAL A 18 -0.72 -5.03 4.18
CA VAL A 18 -0.85 -4.25 2.95
C VAL A 18 -2.14 -4.64 2.22
N SER A 19 -2.43 -5.94 2.10
CA SER A 19 -3.67 -6.45 1.52
C SER A 19 -4.92 -5.93 2.24
N LYS A 20 -4.91 -5.98 3.58
CA LYS A 20 -6.02 -5.49 4.42
C LYS A 20 -6.19 -3.97 4.33
N LYS A 21 -5.10 -3.20 4.40
CA LYS A 21 -5.15 -1.73 4.42
C LYS A 21 -5.57 -1.15 3.08
N LEU A 22 -5.06 -1.70 1.98
CA LEU A 22 -5.45 -1.30 0.61
C LEU A 22 -6.76 -1.94 0.16
N LYS A 23 -7.35 -2.84 0.94
CA LYS A 23 -8.52 -3.67 0.56
C LYS A 23 -8.33 -4.38 -0.77
N ILE A 24 -7.10 -4.83 -1.04
CA ILE A 24 -6.76 -5.62 -2.23
C ILE A 24 -6.58 -7.08 -1.84
N THR A 25 -6.58 -7.96 -2.85
CA THR A 25 -6.28 -9.38 -2.66
C THR A 25 -4.78 -9.64 -2.77
N GLN A 26 -4.29 -10.73 -2.17
CA GLN A 26 -2.90 -11.17 -2.31
C GLN A 26 -2.49 -11.35 -3.79
N ARG A 27 -3.43 -11.77 -4.65
CA ARG A 27 -3.22 -11.90 -6.10
C ARG A 27 -2.92 -10.55 -6.77
N THR A 28 -3.61 -9.49 -6.33
CA THR A 28 -3.35 -8.12 -6.80
C THR A 28 -1.96 -7.65 -6.34
N LEU A 29 -1.61 -7.92 -5.08
CA LEU A 29 -0.30 -7.58 -4.54
C LEU A 29 0.84 -8.37 -5.21
N GLN A 30 0.62 -9.63 -5.58
CA GLN A 30 1.54 -10.38 -6.43
C GLN A 30 1.70 -9.73 -7.81
N ARG A 31 0.60 -9.34 -8.46
CA ARG A 31 0.65 -8.63 -9.75
C ARG A 31 1.43 -7.32 -9.65
N TRP A 32 1.24 -6.55 -8.59
CA TRP A 32 1.98 -5.30 -8.38
C TRP A 32 3.47 -5.52 -8.19
N ARG A 33 3.88 -6.60 -7.52
CA ARG A 33 5.29 -7.00 -7.43
C ARG A 33 5.85 -7.40 -8.79
N LEU A 34 5.14 -8.23 -9.54
CA LEU A 34 5.56 -8.70 -10.87
C LEU A 34 5.69 -7.54 -11.86
N ASN A 35 4.75 -6.59 -11.80
CA ASN A 35 4.75 -5.41 -12.64
C ASN A 35 5.73 -4.32 -12.15
N GLY A 36 6.45 -4.52 -11.04
CA GLY A 36 7.36 -3.52 -10.47
C GLY A 36 6.67 -2.25 -9.99
N VAL A 37 5.36 -2.30 -9.72
CA VAL A 37 4.54 -1.14 -9.34
C VAL A 37 4.83 -0.75 -7.90
N ILE A 38 5.01 -1.73 -7.01
CA ILE A 38 5.29 -1.49 -5.60
C ILE A 38 6.71 -2.01 -5.23
N PRO A 39 7.58 -1.16 -4.66
CA PRO A 39 8.83 -1.59 -4.08
C PRO A 39 8.59 -2.53 -2.90
N TYR A 40 9.36 -3.61 -2.81
CA TYR A 40 9.29 -4.56 -1.71
C TYR A 40 10.70 -4.95 -1.24
N SER A 41 10.83 -5.24 0.04
CA SER A 41 12.02 -5.85 0.63
C SER A 41 11.72 -7.28 1.02
N ARG A 42 12.58 -8.21 0.60
CA ARG A 42 12.45 -9.62 0.99
C ARG A 42 13.37 -9.90 2.18
N VAL A 43 12.78 -10.24 3.33
CA VAL A 43 13.52 -10.61 4.55
C VAL A 43 13.04 -11.98 5.01
N LYS A 44 13.96 -12.95 5.15
CA LYS A 44 13.67 -14.33 5.58
C LYS A 44 12.47 -14.99 4.84
N GLY A 45 12.37 -14.75 3.53
CA GLY A 45 11.29 -15.32 2.69
C GLY A 45 9.94 -14.59 2.76
N ARG A 46 9.80 -13.58 3.62
CA ARG A 46 8.62 -12.69 3.67
C ARG A 46 8.88 -11.39 2.91
N CYS A 47 7.82 -10.84 2.34
CA CYS A 47 7.86 -9.58 1.60
C CYS A 47 7.29 -8.46 2.45
N TYR A 48 8.13 -7.47 2.74
CA TYR A 48 7.80 -6.27 3.48
C TYR A 48 7.74 -5.08 2.53
N TYR A 49 6.85 -4.15 2.82
CA TYR A 49 6.61 -2.97 2.01
C TYR A 49 6.75 -1.74 2.89
N ARG A 50 7.42 -0.71 2.38
CA ARG A 50 7.48 0.55 3.13
C ARG A 50 6.18 1.31 3.00
N LYS A 51 5.75 1.87 4.12
CA LYS A 51 4.61 2.80 4.18
C LYS A 51 4.73 3.94 3.17
N SER A 52 5.90 4.59 3.11
CA SER A 52 6.15 5.69 2.18
C SER A 52 5.93 5.29 0.73
N ASP A 53 6.35 4.08 0.35
CA ASP A 53 6.20 3.57 -1.01
C ASP A 53 4.73 3.27 -1.34
N ILE A 54 3.98 2.68 -0.40
CA ILE A 54 2.54 2.44 -0.57
C ILE A 54 1.78 3.76 -0.70
N ILE A 55 2.12 4.76 0.12
CA ILE A 55 1.50 6.10 0.05
C ILE A 55 1.86 6.79 -1.25
N ALA A 56 3.12 6.71 -1.70
CA ALA A 56 3.55 7.27 -2.98
C ALA A 56 2.79 6.62 -4.15
N LEU A 57 2.62 5.31 -4.13
CA LEU A 57 1.84 4.56 -5.12
C LEU A 57 0.36 4.97 -5.09
N LEU A 58 -0.23 5.08 -3.91
CA LEU A 58 -1.60 5.55 -3.75
C LEU A 58 -1.76 6.96 -4.31
N LYS A 59 -0.85 7.90 -3.97
CA LYS A 59 -0.86 9.27 -4.50
C LYS A 59 -0.66 9.32 -6.00
N SER A 60 0.24 8.50 -6.55
CA SER A 60 0.54 8.45 -7.99
C SER A 60 -0.61 7.87 -8.81
N ASN A 61 -1.34 6.89 -8.26
CA ASN A 61 -2.53 6.31 -8.89
C ASN A 61 -3.84 6.93 -8.41
N TYR A 62 -3.81 7.97 -7.57
CA TYR A 62 -5.00 8.68 -7.12
C TYR A 62 -5.51 9.54 -8.27
N ASN A 63 -6.25 8.90 -9.17
CA ASN A 63 -6.98 9.58 -10.20
C ASN A 63 -8.15 10.29 -9.52
N LYS A 64 -8.00 11.58 -9.18
CA LYS A 64 -9.13 12.43 -8.78
C LYS A 64 -10.17 12.31 -9.88
N ARG A 65 -11.20 11.49 -9.70
CA ARG A 65 -12.43 11.68 -10.47
C ARG A 65 -12.84 13.11 -10.21
N LYS A 66 -12.87 13.88 -11.29
CA LYS A 66 -13.37 15.25 -11.37
C LYS A 66 -14.83 15.23 -10.86
N GLY A 67 -15.08 15.35 -9.55
CA GLY A 67 -16.44 15.20 -9.03
C GLY A 67 -16.72 15.13 -7.53
N ASP A 68 -15.76 15.19 -6.61
CA ASP A 68 -16.10 15.31 -5.17
C ASP A 68 -16.28 16.80 -4.79
N PRO A 69 -17.50 17.27 -4.48
CA PRO A 69 -17.73 18.63 -4.04
C PRO A 69 -17.18 18.84 -2.63
N LYS A 70 -16.62 20.03 -2.43
CA LYS A 70 -16.01 20.52 -1.20
C LYS A 70 -17.04 20.80 -0.10
#